data_AF-A0A8X6TK97-F1
#
_entry.id   AF-A0A8X6TK97-F1
#
_cell.length_a   1.000
_cell.length_b   1.000
_cell.length_c   1.000
_cell.angle_alpha   90.00
_cell.angle_beta   90.00
_cell.angle_gamma   90.00
#
_symmetry.space_group_name_H-M   'P 1'
#
loop_
_entity.id
_entity.type
_entity.pdbx_description
1 polymer ?
#
loop_
_entity_poly.entity_id
_entity_poly.type
_entity_poly.pdbx_seq_one_letter_code
_entity_poly.pdbx_strand_id
1 'polypeptide(L)' 'MPAGCAVRAMVVYTAPEHNSQVVTRCLNHSRPEIEQGVFEAEHLIRSESSLATYHNDIETQRHSIVVPFENPPGK' A
#
# COMPACT_ATOMS: atom_id res chain seq x y z
N MET A 1 -6.26 -0.41 -21.82
CA MET A 1 -7.19 -0.61 -20.69
C MET A 1 -8.32 0.42 -20.78
N PRO A 2 -9.55 0.12 -20.33
CA PRO A 2 -10.61 1.11 -20.20
C PRO A 2 -10.18 2.34 -19.38
N ALA A 3 -10.82 3.48 -19.62
CA ALA A 3 -10.58 4.69 -18.83
C ALA A 3 -10.92 4.43 -17.36
N GLY A 4 -10.04 4.89 -16.45
CA GLY A 4 -10.21 4.71 -15.01
C GLY A 4 -9.67 3.40 -14.44
N CYS A 5 -9.03 2.54 -15.24
CA CYS A 5 -8.30 1.40 -14.69
C CYS A 5 -7.16 1.85 -13.76
N ALA A 6 -6.94 1.09 -12.70
CA ALA A 6 -5.90 1.33 -11.72
C ALA A 6 -5.23 0.02 -11.31
N VAL A 7 -4.01 0.12 -10.80
CA VAL A 7 -3.25 -1.00 -10.24
C VAL A 7 -3.25 -0.85 -8.73
N ARG A 8 -3.72 -1.88 -8.02
CA ARG A 8 -3.64 -1.97 -6.56
C ARG A 8 -2.55 -2.96 -6.17
N ALA A 9 -1.66 -2.55 -5.26
CA ALA A 9 -0.72 -3.44 -4.60
C ALA A 9 -1.09 -3.58 -3.12
N MET A 10 -1.05 -4.80 -2.59
CA MET A 10 -1.33 -5.15 -1.20
C MET A 10 -0.42 -6.30 -0.80
N VAL A 11 0.05 -6.30 0.46
CA VAL A 11 0.91 -7.36 0.97
C VAL A 11 0.11 -8.30 1.87
N VAL A 12 0.37 -9.60 1.73
CA VAL A 12 -0.18 -10.67 2.59
C VAL A 12 0.94 -11.63 2.96
N TYR A 13 0.83 -12.26 4.12
CA TYR A 13 1.74 -13.34 4.48
C TYR A 13 1.47 -14.58 3.61
N THR A 14 2.53 -15.22 3.15
CA THR A 14 2.43 -16.44 2.32
C THR A 14 2.07 -17.67 3.15
N ALA A 15 2.54 -17.73 4.41
CA ALA A 15 2.21 -18.81 5.34
C ALA A 15 0.70 -18.77 5.67
N PRO A 16 -0.07 -19.85 5.42
CA PRO A 16 -1.52 -19.86 5.61
C PRO A 16 -1.96 -19.45 7.02
N GLU A 17 -1.23 -19.85 8.05
CA GLU A 17 -1.46 -19.54 9.46
C GLU A 17 -1.37 -18.04 9.78
N HIS A 18 -0.75 -17.24 8.91
CA HIS A 18 -0.60 -15.80 9.08
C HIS A 18 -1.39 -14.99 8.05
N ASN A 19 -2.10 -15.63 7.12
CA ASN A 19 -2.72 -14.93 5.99
C ASN A 19 -3.70 -13.83 6.43
N SER A 20 -4.37 -13.99 7.58
CA SER A 20 -5.37 -13.07 8.12
C SER A 20 -4.76 -11.87 8.83
N GLN A 21 -3.47 -11.95 9.17
CA GLN A 21 -2.77 -10.85 9.83
C GLN A 21 -2.50 -9.72 8.85
N VAL A 22 -2.58 -8.48 9.35
CA VAL A 22 -2.22 -7.29 8.59
C VAL A 22 -0.70 -7.18 8.53
N VAL A 23 -0.18 -6.90 7.34
CA VAL A 23 1.25 -6.67 7.13
C VAL A 23 1.54 -5.18 7.33
N THR A 24 2.33 -4.85 8.35
CA THR A 24 2.71 -3.47 8.68
C THR A 24 4.24 -3.35 8.83
N ARG A 25 4.76 -2.13 8.74
CA ARG A 25 6.16 -1.85 9.15
C ARG A 25 6.32 -2.14 10.64
N CYS A 26 7.47 -2.68 11.03
CA CYS A 26 7.74 -2.88 12.45
C CYS A 26 7.86 -1.53 13.18
N LEU A 27 7.62 -1.57 14.49
CA LEU A 27 7.57 -0.36 15.33
C LEU A 27 8.81 0.53 15.20
N ASN A 28 10.01 -0.05 15.08
CA ASN A 28 11.24 0.72 14.92
C ASN A 28 11.25 1.57 13.63
N HIS A 29 10.69 1.04 12.55
CA HIS A 29 10.67 1.74 11.26
C HIS A 29 9.50 2.72 11.14
N SER A 30 8.32 2.40 11.69
CA SER A 30 7.15 3.27 11.58
C SER A 30 7.15 4.43 12.58
N ARG A 31 7.69 4.23 13.78
CA ARG A 31 7.59 5.18 14.90
C ARG A 31 8.04 6.61 14.58
N PRO A 32 9.20 6.86 13.94
CA PRO A 32 9.62 8.25 13.64
C PRO A 32 8.63 9.00 12.76
N GLU A 33 7.95 8.29 11.86
CA GLU A 33 6.97 8.85 10.94
C GLU A 33 5.57 8.97 11.58
N ILE A 34 5.21 8.03 12.46
CA ILE A 34 4.01 8.14 13.31
C ILE A 34 4.11 9.40 14.17
N GLU A 35 5.27 9.65 14.79
CA GLU A 35 5.52 10.85 15.61
C GLU A 35 5.43 12.15 14.81
N GLN A 36 5.59 12.09 13.48
CA GLN A 36 5.42 13.21 12.54
C GLN A 36 4.01 13.29 11.94
N GLY A 37 3.12 12.36 12.26
CA GLY A 37 1.76 12.30 11.74
C GLY A 37 1.67 11.89 10.26
N VAL A 38 2.67 11.17 9.74
CA VAL A 38 2.65 10.65 8.37
C VAL A 38 1.63 9.51 8.28
N PHE A 39 0.65 9.63 7.37
CA PHE A 39 -0.40 8.63 7.20
C PHE A 39 0.16 7.26 6.79
N GLU A 40 1.16 7.27 5.92
CA GLU A 40 1.79 6.08 5.32
C GLU A 40 2.84 5.43 6.23
N ALA A 41 2.98 5.88 7.48
CA ALA A 41 4.05 5.46 8.38
C ALA A 41 4.08 3.93 8.57
N GLU A 42 2.91 3.29 8.61
CA GLU A 42 2.76 1.86 8.85
C GLU A 42 2.65 1.02 7.56
N HIS A 43 2.55 1.67 6.39
CA HIS A 43 2.47 0.98 5.11
C HIS A 43 3.83 0.36 4.75
N LEU A 44 3.87 -0.96 4.53
CA LEU A 44 5.10 -1.66 4.13
C LEU A 44 5.55 -1.29 2.71
N ILE A 45 4.59 -1.13 1.80
CA ILE A 45 4.83 -0.80 0.40
C ILE A 45 4.59 0.69 0.15
N ARG A 46 5.41 1.27 -0.72
CA ARG A 46 5.33 2.68 -1.16
C ARG A 46 5.40 2.75 -2.68
N SER A 47 4.95 3.88 -3.22
CA SER A 47 5.10 4.22 -4.63
C SER A 47 5.98 5.45 -4.80
N GLU A 48 6.76 5.48 -5.88
CA GLU A 48 7.45 6.69 -6.34
C GLU A 48 6.53 7.58 -7.21
N SER A 49 5.38 7.06 -7.65
CA SER A 49 4.39 7.85 -8.40
C SER A 49 3.69 8.85 -7.48
N SER A 50 3.66 10.11 -7.88
CA SER A 50 2.92 11.18 -7.20
C SER A 50 1.39 11.01 -7.30
N LEU A 51 0.90 10.13 -8.18
CA LEU A 51 -0.52 9.80 -8.32
C LEU A 51 -0.94 8.63 -7.42
N ALA A 52 -0.02 8.10 -6.61
CA ALA A 52 -0.33 7.02 -5.69
C ALA A 52 -1.26 7.48 -4.57
N THR A 53 -2.24 6.65 -4.26
CA THR A 53 -3.14 6.82 -3.13
C THR A 53 -2.98 5.65 -2.17
N TYR A 54 -2.86 5.96 -0.88
CA TYR A 54 -2.71 4.98 0.18
C TYR A 54 -4.07 4.71 0.82
N HIS A 55 -4.37 3.44 1.09
CA HIS A 55 -5.67 3.00 1.59
C HIS A 55 -5.50 2.09 2.80
N ASN A 56 -6.25 2.39 3.85
CA ASN A 56 -6.51 1.53 4.99
C ASN A 56 -7.95 1.03 4.87
N ASP A 57 -8.09 -0.24 4.50
CA ASP A 57 -9.41 -0.84 4.31
C ASP A 57 -10.15 -0.95 5.66
N ILE A 58 -11.37 -0.42 5.76
CA ILE A 58 -12.08 -0.32 7.05
C ILE A 58 -12.49 -1.70 7.58
N GLU A 59 -12.79 -2.65 6.68
CA GLU A 59 -13.26 -3.97 7.08
C GLU A 59 -12.09 -4.90 7.45
N THR A 60 -11.07 -4.94 6.60
CA THR A 60 -9.94 -5.87 6.74
C THR A 60 -8.72 -5.27 7.43
N GLN A 61 -8.70 -3.95 7.63
CA GLN A 61 -7.56 -3.18 8.13
C GLN A 61 -6.30 -3.31 7.26
N ARG A 62 -6.40 -3.88 6.05
CA ARG A 62 -5.25 -4.08 5.19
C ARG A 62 -4.81 -2.79 4.54
N HIS A 63 -3.49 -2.61 4.54
CA HIS A 63 -2.82 -1.51 3.86
C HIS A 63 -2.62 -1.84 2.38
N SER A 64 -2.98 -0.92 1.51
CA SER A 64 -2.73 -1.04 0.07
C SER A 64 -2.38 0.30 -0.56
N ILE A 65 -1.77 0.26 -1.74
CA ILE A 65 -1.51 1.43 -2.57
C ILE A 65 -2.24 1.25 -3.89
N VAL A 66 -2.78 2.33 -4.44
CA VAL A 66 -3.42 2.35 -5.75
C VAL A 66 -2.77 3.42 -6.61
N VAL A 67 -2.35 3.05 -7.82
CA VAL A 67 -1.86 3.97 -8.85
C VAL A 67 -2.73 3.88 -10.10
N PRO A 68 -2.97 4.99 -10.82
CA PRO A 68 -3.62 4.93 -12.14
C PRO A 68 -2.84 4.01 -13.09
N PHE A 69 -3.55 3.26 -13.91
CA PHE A 69 -2.90 2.47 -14.95
C PHE A 69 -2.45 3.39 -16.09
N GLU A 70 -1.18 3.28 -16.46
CA GLU A 70 -0.62 3.97 -17.63
C GLU A 70 -0.27 2.95 -18.70
N ASN A 71 -0.56 3.28 -19.97
CA ASN A 71 -0.09 2.44 -21.07
C ASN A 71 1.44 2.48 -21.10
N PRO A 72 2.11 1.39 -21.51
CA PRO A 72 3.55 1.40 -21.70
C PRO A 72 3.97 2.54 -22.63
N PRO A 73 5.12 3.20 -22.39
CA PRO A 73 5.63 4.18 -23.32
C PRO A 73 5.79 3.52 -24.70
N GLY A 74 5.30 4.20 -25.75
CA GLY A 74 5.50 3.74 -27.12
C GLY A 74 7.00 3.61 -27.41
N LYS A 75 7.37 2.62 -28.23
CA LYS A 75 8.73 2.55 -28.79
C LYS A 75 8.99 3.73 -29.71
#